data_AF-A0A3M6UTM3-F1
#
_entry.id   AF-A0A3M6UTM3-F1
#
_cell.length_a   1.000
_cell.length_b   1.000
_cell.length_c   1.000
_cell.angle_alpha   90.00
_cell.angle_beta   90.00
_cell.angle_gamma   90.00
#
_symmetry.space_group_name_H-M   'P 1'
#
loop_
_entity.id
_entity.type
_entity.pdbx_description
1 polymer ?
#
loop_
_entity_poly.entity_id
_entity_poly.type
_entity_poly.pdbx_seq_one_letter_code
_entity_poly.pdbx_strand_id
1 'polypeptide(L)'
;MAITKSAMNQLRAYINFTQIRFHCSKRKGTTFHVRTTLNNKGAEVVRYFSGERDEMPDSCDSFVRMDGDNSRLAQNCAAWAYHGKWGHVSHSVGENRLYSYAAFVTYSYHWIIGGDWKCDDDTNNNLSTGDSWKIYVR
;
A
#
# COMPACT_ATOMS: atom_id res chain seq x y z
N MET A 1 3.27 13.87 -4.76
CA MET A 1 1.83 13.74 -4.44
C MET A 1 1.31 12.49 -5.12
N ALA A 2 0.53 11.68 -4.41
CA ALA A 2 -0.14 10.49 -4.95
C ALA A 2 -1.63 10.75 -5.16
N ILE A 3 -2.33 9.81 -5.80
CA ILE A 3 -3.77 9.90 -6.06
C ILE A 3 -4.58 9.83 -4.75
N THR A 4 -5.62 10.67 -4.64
CA THR A 4 -6.50 10.70 -3.46
C THR A 4 -7.59 9.63 -3.55
N LYS A 5 -8.26 9.35 -2.42
CA LYS A 5 -9.41 8.45 -2.35
C LYS A 5 -10.49 8.83 -3.37
N SER A 6 -10.88 10.10 -3.42
CA SER A 6 -11.91 10.58 -4.34
C SER A 6 -11.50 10.45 -5.80
N ALA A 7 -10.23 10.71 -6.13
CA ALA A 7 -9.73 10.52 -7.49
C ALA A 7 -9.68 9.03 -7.88
N MET A 8 -9.36 8.13 -6.94
CA MET A 8 -9.43 6.68 -7.17
C MET A 8 -10.86 6.17 -7.35
N ASN A 9 -11.82 6.75 -6.64
CA ASN A 9 -13.23 6.45 -6.83
C ASN A 9 -13.66 6.77 -8.26
N GLN A 10 -13.34 7.98 -8.74
CA GLN A 10 -13.61 8.38 -10.12
C GLN A 10 -12.89 7.46 -11.11
N LEU A 11 -11.60 7.19 -10.90
CA LEU A 11 -10.84 6.30 -11.77
C LEU A 11 -11.50 4.92 -11.88
N ARG A 12 -11.98 4.37 -10.76
CA ARG A 12 -12.65 3.08 -10.74
C ARG A 12 -13.97 3.11 -11.51
N ALA A 13 -14.73 4.20 -11.43
CA ALA A 13 -15.94 4.37 -12.24
C ALA A 13 -15.64 4.38 -13.75
N TYR A 14 -14.47 4.90 -14.16
CA TYR A 14 -14.10 4.98 -15.58
C TYR A 14 -13.52 3.68 -16.16
N ILE A 15 -12.61 3.01 -15.45
CA ILE A 15 -11.88 1.84 -16.00
C ILE A 15 -12.25 0.52 -15.34
N ASN A 16 -13.06 0.54 -14.28
CA ASN A 16 -13.51 -0.63 -13.52
C ASN A 16 -12.39 -1.60 -13.14
N PHE A 17 -11.27 -1.06 -12.63
CA PHE A 17 -10.13 -1.87 -12.22
C PHE A 17 -10.48 -2.80 -11.06
N THR A 18 -9.86 -3.98 -11.06
CA THR A 18 -10.10 -5.05 -10.09
C THR A 18 -8.86 -5.39 -9.28
N GLN A 19 -7.70 -4.85 -9.66
CA GLN A 19 -6.45 -5.03 -8.94
C GLN A 19 -5.70 -3.72 -8.73
N ILE A 20 -4.99 -3.66 -7.61
CA ILE A 20 -4.03 -2.59 -7.31
C ILE A 20 -2.66 -3.24 -7.09
N ARG A 21 -1.62 -2.63 -7.65
CA ARG A 21 -0.23 -3.04 -7.46
C ARG A 21 0.55 -1.90 -6.83
N PHE A 22 1.15 -2.20 -5.69
CA PHE A 22 2.05 -1.30 -4.98
C PHE A 22 3.48 -1.70 -5.29
N HIS A 23 4.28 -0.74 -5.74
CA HIS A 23 5.66 -0.96 -6.07
C HIS A 23 6.50 0.22 -5.60
N CYS A 24 7.44 -0.04 -4.71
CA CYS A 24 8.53 0.88 -4.47
C CYS A 24 9.85 0.12 -4.51
N SER A 25 10.89 0.80 -4.96
CA SER A 25 12.22 0.24 -5.06
C SER A 25 13.21 1.30 -4.63
N LYS A 26 14.03 0.96 -3.63
CA LYS A 26 15.16 1.79 -3.20
C LYS A 26 16.44 1.24 -3.77
N ARG A 27 17.28 2.12 -4.31
CA ARG A 27 18.57 1.74 -4.91
C ARG A 27 19.53 1.12 -3.88
N LYS A 28 19.48 1.58 -2.64
CA LYS A 28 20.26 1.09 -1.50
C LYS A 28 19.36 0.51 -0.42
N GLY A 29 18.40 -0.33 -0.79
CA GLY A 29 17.45 -0.88 0.18
C GLY A 29 16.56 -1.97 -0.37
N THR A 30 15.36 -2.03 0.16
CA THR A 30 14.36 -3.03 -0.18
C THR A 30 13.48 -2.57 -1.33
N THR A 31 12.85 -3.55 -1.95
CA THR A 31 11.82 -3.42 -2.96
C THR A 31 10.56 -4.04 -2.39
N PHE A 32 9.56 -3.20 -2.12
CA PHE A 32 8.21 -3.64 -1.80
C PHE A 32 7.41 -3.70 -3.07
N HIS A 33 6.99 -4.90 -3.44
CA HIS A 33 6.38 -5.15 -4.72
C HIS A 33 5.28 -6.22 -4.59
N VAL A 34 4.04 -5.74 -4.45
CA VAL A 34 2.88 -6.59 -4.25
C VAL A 34 1.74 -6.19 -5.18
N ARG A 35 0.87 -7.14 -5.52
CA ARG A 35 -0.41 -6.86 -6.17
C ARG A 35 -1.54 -7.53 -5.41
N THR A 36 -2.71 -6.92 -5.40
CA THR A 36 -3.90 -7.54 -4.81
C THR A 36 -4.25 -8.85 -5.53
N THR A 37 -4.80 -9.79 -4.78
CA THR A 37 -5.31 -11.07 -5.32
C THR A 37 -6.64 -10.84 -6.06
N LEU A 38 -7.05 -11.81 -6.87
CA LEU A 38 -8.34 -11.79 -7.57
C LEU A 38 -9.48 -12.45 -6.75
N ASN A 39 -9.21 -12.75 -5.48
CA ASN A 39 -10.21 -13.33 -4.58
C ASN A 39 -10.97 -12.21 -3.85
N ASN A 40 -11.93 -12.60 -3.01
CA ASN A 40 -12.74 -11.66 -2.24
C ASN A 40 -11.87 -10.73 -1.36
N LYS A 41 -10.81 -11.25 -0.74
CA LYS A 41 -9.91 -10.42 0.10
C LYS A 41 -9.21 -9.34 -0.71
N GLY A 42 -8.69 -9.67 -1.90
CA GLY A 42 -8.08 -8.69 -2.79
C GLY A 42 -9.09 -7.67 -3.33
N ALA A 43 -10.34 -8.08 -3.58
CA ALA A 43 -11.42 -7.17 -3.97
C ALA A 43 -11.76 -6.17 -2.86
N GLU A 44 -11.75 -6.58 -1.59
CA GLU A 44 -11.97 -5.67 -0.46
C GLU A 44 -10.86 -4.61 -0.35
N VAL A 45 -9.60 -4.95 -0.68
CA VAL A 45 -8.50 -3.97 -0.79
C VAL A 45 -8.77 -2.93 -1.87
N VAL A 46 -9.26 -3.36 -3.04
CA VAL A 46 -9.65 -2.44 -4.12
C VAL A 46 -10.80 -1.53 -3.69
N ARG A 47 -11.82 -2.07 -3.02
CA ARG A 47 -12.96 -1.31 -2.47
C ARG A 47 -12.53 -0.27 -1.46
N TYR A 48 -11.64 -0.64 -0.54
CA TYR A 48 -11.12 0.26 0.48
C TYR A 48 -10.36 1.45 -0.12
N PHE A 49 -9.40 1.18 -1.02
CA PHE A 49 -8.57 2.23 -1.60
C PHE A 49 -9.27 3.09 -2.67
N SER A 50 -10.34 2.58 -3.28
CA SER A 50 -11.23 3.36 -4.16
C SER A 50 -12.34 4.10 -3.42
N GLY A 51 -12.40 3.98 -2.09
CA GLY A 51 -13.41 4.66 -1.28
C GLY A 51 -14.83 4.12 -1.43
N GLU A 52 -15.02 2.92 -1.98
CA GLU A 52 -16.32 2.22 -1.95
C GLU A 52 -16.65 1.75 -0.53
N ARG A 53 -15.63 1.43 0.26
CA ARG A 53 -15.74 1.03 1.67
C ARG A 53 -14.70 1.73 2.53
N ASP A 54 -15.05 1.93 3.80
CA ASP A 54 -14.17 2.52 4.81
C ASP A 54 -13.58 1.48 5.78
N GLU A 55 -14.10 0.25 5.76
CA GLU A 55 -13.59 -0.85 6.56
C GLU A 55 -12.20 -1.27 6.06
N MET A 56 -11.25 -1.39 7.00
CA MET A 56 -9.88 -1.79 6.69
C MET A 56 -9.82 -3.32 6.42
N PRO A 57 -9.44 -3.71 5.19
CA PRO A 57 -9.40 -5.11 4.80
C PRO A 57 -8.19 -5.82 5.41
N ASP A 58 -8.29 -7.14 5.53
CA ASP A 58 -7.17 -7.96 6.00
C ASP A 58 -6.02 -7.92 5.00
N SER A 59 -4.79 -7.91 5.52
CA SER A 59 -3.58 -7.87 4.71
C SER A 59 -3.20 -9.25 4.19
N CYS A 60 -3.13 -10.28 5.04
CA CYS A 60 -2.77 -11.63 4.62
C CYS A 60 -3.81 -12.21 3.64
N ASP A 61 -3.31 -12.90 2.61
CA ASP A 61 -4.08 -13.48 1.48
C ASP A 61 -4.80 -12.48 0.56
N SER A 62 -4.71 -11.18 0.85
CA SER A 62 -5.30 -10.11 0.02
C SER A 62 -4.36 -9.65 -1.11
N PHE A 63 -3.09 -10.04 -1.05
CA PHE A 63 -2.08 -9.73 -2.05
C PHE A 63 -1.16 -10.92 -2.32
N VAL A 64 -0.48 -10.87 -3.46
CA VAL A 64 0.68 -11.74 -3.77
C VAL A 64 1.92 -10.88 -3.91
N ARG A 65 3.03 -11.43 -3.42
CA ARG A 65 4.38 -10.89 -3.65
C ARG A 65 4.74 -11.14 -5.11
N MET A 66 5.26 -10.11 -5.75
CA MET A 66 5.67 -10.17 -7.16
C MET A 66 7.17 -10.42 -7.26
N ASP A 67 7.64 -10.79 -8.45
CA ASP A 67 9.06 -11.00 -8.68
C ASP A 67 9.89 -9.77 -8.31
N GLY A 68 11.00 -10.00 -7.61
CA GLY A 68 11.89 -8.97 -7.10
C GLY A 68 11.47 -8.35 -5.76
N ASP A 69 10.33 -8.74 -5.18
CA ASP A 69 9.98 -8.33 -3.82
C ASP A 69 10.91 -8.99 -2.78
N ASN A 70 11.59 -8.16 -2.00
CA ASN A 70 12.41 -8.60 -0.86
C ASN A 70 12.01 -7.87 0.44
N SER A 71 10.82 -7.27 0.44
CA SER A 71 10.36 -6.43 1.54
C SER A 71 10.00 -7.23 2.78
N ARG A 72 10.28 -6.66 3.95
CA ARG A 72 9.88 -7.23 5.24
C ARG A 72 8.41 -6.97 5.52
N LEU A 73 7.89 -5.85 5.02
CA LEU A 73 6.49 -5.47 5.08
C LEU A 73 5.62 -6.57 4.45
N ALA A 74 5.91 -7.01 3.23
CA ALA A 74 5.11 -8.05 2.57
C ALA A 74 5.23 -9.43 3.23
N GLN A 75 6.37 -9.73 3.88
CA GLN A 75 6.59 -10.98 4.60
C GLN A 75 5.80 -11.07 5.91
N ASN A 76 5.48 -9.92 6.53
CA ASN A 76 4.90 -9.85 7.87
C ASN A 76 3.48 -9.28 7.86
N CYS A 77 2.64 -9.69 6.90
CA CYS A 77 1.25 -9.20 6.78
C CYS A 77 0.47 -9.31 8.11
N ALA A 78 0.63 -10.41 8.85
CA ALA A 78 -0.09 -10.62 10.11
C ALA A 78 0.31 -9.61 11.21
N ALA A 79 1.52 -9.04 11.12
CA ALA A 79 2.02 -8.03 12.03
C ALA A 79 1.76 -6.60 11.53
N TRP A 80 1.07 -6.43 10.40
CA TRP A 80 0.61 -5.11 10.02
C TRP A 80 -0.28 -4.57 11.14
N ALA A 81 -0.18 -3.28 11.40
CA ALA A 81 -0.87 -2.71 12.52
C ALA A 81 -2.40 -2.86 12.39
N TYR A 82 -3.10 -2.57 13.48
CA TYR A 82 -4.54 -2.77 13.59
C TYR A 82 -4.94 -4.22 13.23
N HIS A 83 -4.25 -5.19 13.84
CA HIS A 83 -4.55 -6.62 13.72
C HIS A 83 -4.43 -7.18 12.30
N GLY A 84 -3.37 -6.81 11.57
CA GLY A 84 -3.05 -7.39 10.27
C GLY A 84 -3.87 -6.79 9.14
N LYS A 85 -4.18 -5.49 9.17
CA LYS A 85 -5.07 -4.83 8.21
C LYS A 85 -4.35 -3.78 7.36
N TRP A 86 -4.92 -3.45 6.21
CA TRP A 86 -4.46 -2.33 5.37
C TRP A 86 -4.87 -0.99 5.98
N GLY A 87 -4.00 0.02 5.85
CA GLY A 87 -4.24 1.38 6.32
C GLY A 87 -4.06 1.56 7.83
N HIS A 88 -4.17 2.81 8.27
CA HIS A 88 -4.00 3.26 9.64
C HIS A 88 -5.26 3.99 10.15
N VAL A 89 -5.72 3.65 11.36
CA VAL A 89 -6.93 4.20 12.00
C VAL A 89 -6.98 5.74 12.12
N SER A 90 -5.86 6.41 12.37
CA SER A 90 -5.77 7.88 12.46
C SER A 90 -5.04 8.56 11.30
N HIS A 91 -4.16 7.86 10.57
CA HIS A 91 -3.33 8.49 9.52
C HIS A 91 -3.79 8.21 8.09
N SER A 92 -4.56 7.13 7.87
CA SER A 92 -5.18 6.79 6.58
C SER A 92 -6.67 7.14 6.58
N VAL A 93 -7.02 8.26 7.21
CA VAL A 93 -8.41 8.69 7.35
C VAL A 93 -8.74 9.67 6.22
N GLY A 94 -9.70 9.31 5.38
CA GLY A 94 -10.19 10.16 4.30
C GLY A 94 -9.36 10.05 3.01
N GLU A 95 -8.87 11.18 2.51
CA GLU A 95 -8.37 11.31 1.13
C GLU A 95 -6.97 10.73 0.89
N ASN A 96 -6.22 10.42 1.95
CA ASN A 96 -4.80 10.09 1.87
C ASN A 96 -4.45 8.58 1.99
N ARG A 97 -5.47 7.70 1.97
CA ARG A 97 -5.32 6.25 2.22
C ARG A 97 -4.20 5.55 1.45
N LEU A 98 -4.01 5.90 0.18
CA LEU A 98 -3.03 5.24 -0.69
C LEU A 98 -1.58 5.61 -0.41
N TYR A 99 -1.36 6.74 0.25
CA TYR A 99 -0.02 7.30 0.40
C TYR A 99 0.37 7.59 1.85
N SER A 100 -0.59 7.63 2.77
CA SER A 100 -0.33 7.76 4.20
C SER A 100 -0.57 6.40 4.85
N TYR A 101 0.50 5.69 5.21
CA TYR A 101 0.46 4.43 5.95
C TYR A 101 -0.44 3.34 5.34
N ALA A 102 -0.44 3.21 4.01
CA ALA A 102 -1.27 2.21 3.33
C ALA A 102 -0.96 0.77 3.79
N ALA A 103 0.32 0.51 4.06
CA ALA A 103 0.84 -0.73 4.61
C ALA A 103 1.90 -0.37 5.64
N PHE A 104 1.79 -0.88 6.88
CA PHE A 104 2.81 -0.63 7.89
C PHE A 104 2.82 -1.65 9.02
N VAL A 105 4.00 -1.83 9.61
CA VAL A 105 4.23 -2.51 10.88
C VAL A 105 4.71 -1.46 11.87
N THR A 106 4.01 -1.32 13.00
CA THR A 106 4.27 -0.29 14.01
C THR A 106 5.77 -0.26 14.39
N TYR A 107 6.34 0.94 14.39
CA TYR A 107 7.76 1.20 14.70
C TYR A 107 8.79 0.48 13.83
N SER A 108 8.38 -0.17 12.72
CA SER A 108 9.28 -1.05 11.96
C SER A 108 9.30 -0.75 10.47
N TYR A 109 8.24 -1.01 9.71
CA TYR A 109 8.29 -0.94 8.24
C TYR A 109 7.09 -0.16 7.73
N HIS A 110 7.29 0.77 6.80
CA HIS A 110 6.23 1.69 6.38
C HIS A 110 6.18 1.86 4.86
N TRP A 111 4.96 1.96 4.34
CA TRP A 111 4.65 2.50 3.02
C TRP A 111 4.10 3.92 3.17
N ILE A 112 4.88 4.91 2.76
CA ILE A 112 4.49 6.32 2.78
C ILE A 112 4.96 7.00 1.50
N ILE A 113 4.06 7.71 0.81
CA ILE A 113 4.37 8.55 -0.34
C ILE A 113 4.08 10.01 0.03
N GLY A 114 5.12 10.85 0.05
CA GLY A 114 5.02 12.25 0.48
C GLY A 114 5.32 12.45 1.96
N GLY A 115 5.85 13.64 2.31
CA GLY A 115 6.43 13.91 3.63
C GLY A 115 7.71 13.10 3.83
N ASP A 116 7.56 11.89 4.39
CA ASP A 116 8.65 11.04 4.84
C ASP A 116 9.13 10.01 3.80
N TRP A 117 8.43 9.78 2.69
CA TRP A 117 8.85 8.88 1.59
C TRP A 117 9.46 7.54 2.04
N LYS A 118 8.64 6.64 2.58
CA LYS A 118 9.08 5.34 3.12
C LYS A 118 8.69 4.18 2.21
N CYS A 119 9.62 3.26 2.04
CA CYS A 119 9.48 2.04 1.25
C CYS A 119 10.05 0.87 2.05
N ASP A 120 9.20 0.24 2.88
CA ASP A 120 9.64 -0.84 3.79
C ASP A 120 10.79 -0.39 4.72
N ASP A 121 10.81 0.91 5.04
CA ASP A 121 11.80 1.54 5.91
C ASP A 121 11.28 1.72 7.33
N ASP A 122 12.24 1.79 8.26
CA ASP A 122 12.01 2.14 9.66
C ASP A 122 11.98 3.66 9.88
N THR A 123 12.33 4.11 11.08
CA THR A 123 12.41 5.54 11.39
C THR A 123 13.50 6.26 10.60
N ASN A 124 14.51 5.55 10.11
CA ASN A 124 15.59 6.10 9.29
C ASN A 124 15.25 5.98 7.80
N ASN A 125 15.00 7.13 7.16
CA ASN A 125 14.80 7.15 5.72
C ASN A 125 16.09 7.49 4.96
N ASN A 126 16.68 6.50 4.31
CA ASN A 126 17.82 6.69 3.40
C ASN A 126 17.34 6.86 1.95
N LEU A 127 16.88 8.05 1.59
CA LEU A 127 16.51 8.36 0.22
C LEU A 127 17.75 8.49 -0.67
N SER A 128 17.65 7.99 -1.89
CA SER A 128 18.70 8.11 -2.88
C SER A 128 18.15 8.40 -4.28
N THR A 129 18.96 9.06 -5.11
CA THR A 129 18.60 9.29 -6.51
C THR A 129 18.41 7.95 -7.23
N GLY A 130 17.21 7.75 -7.76
CA GLY A 130 16.78 6.52 -8.42
C GLY A 130 15.73 5.73 -7.63
N ASP A 131 15.45 6.10 -6.38
CA ASP A 131 14.35 5.51 -5.63
C ASP A 131 13.01 5.85 -6.30
N SER A 132 12.07 4.92 -6.28
CA SER A 132 10.77 5.11 -6.93
C SER A 132 9.62 4.52 -6.14
N TRP A 133 8.46 5.18 -6.25
CA TRP A 133 7.17 4.73 -5.73
C TRP A 133 6.15 4.81 -6.85
N LYS A 134 5.42 3.72 -7.07
CA LYS A 134 4.48 3.54 -8.17
C LYS A 134 3.29 2.74 -7.67
N ILE A 135 2.11 3.21 -8.04
CA ILE A 135 0.85 2.50 -7.83
C ILE A 135 0.26 2.27 -9.21
N TYR A 136 -0.08 1.01 -9.50
CA TYR A 136 -0.72 0.63 -10.76
C TYR A 136 -2.12 0.08 -10.46
N VAL A 137 -3.02 0.26 -11.42
CA VAL A 137 -4.37 -0.29 -11.40
C VAL A 137 -4.63 -1.04 -12.70
N ARG A 138 -5.40 -2.12 -12.64
CA ARG A 138 -5.88 -2.86 -13.83
C ARG A 138 -7.15 -3.64 -13.54
#